data_AF-A0A537ZIK6-F1
#
_entry.id   AF-A0A537ZIK6-F1
#
_cell.length_a   1.000
_cell.length_b   1.000
_cell.length_c   1.000
_cell.angle_alpha   90.00
_cell.angle_beta   90.00
_cell.angle_gamma   90.00
#
_symmetry.space_group_name_H-M   'P 1'
#
loop_
_entity.id
_entity.type
_entity.pdbx_description
1 polymer ?
#
loop_
_entity_poly.entity_id
_entity_poly.type
_entity_poly.pdbx_seq_one_letter_code
_entity_poly.pdbx_strand_id
1 'polypeptide(L)'
;MKFPAKPAKARATKATAGSRAAKGPTAAKRARKQVVVCPLSGFEITPGGAGLSPKTIARLRGKLLEEKARHVRQAEELLAEAEELARDREQGDTQFDEESGEGDTVNVERERDLMLSASARQVVEEVDRALDRIKKGTYGFCVPAGRKIALERLEAIPWAEECVDCKARAERRR
;
A
#
# COMPACT_ATOMS: atom_id res chain seq x y z
N MET A 1 58.23 -79.26 21.11
CA MET A 1 59.60 -78.82 20.73
C MET A 1 59.44 -77.86 19.57
N LYS A 2 59.43 -76.53 19.74
CA LYS A 2 60.62 -75.67 19.81
C LYS A 2 60.21 -74.32 20.45
N PHE A 3 60.84 -74.04 21.58
CA PHE A 3 60.87 -72.78 22.36
C PHE A 3 61.65 -71.67 21.58
N PRO A 4 61.92 -70.47 22.14
CA PRO A 4 61.08 -69.37 22.66
C PRO A 4 61.57 -68.02 22.06
N ALA A 5 61.07 -66.81 22.38
CA ALA A 5 61.46 -66.00 23.56
C ALA A 5 61.03 -64.53 23.30
N LYS A 6 60.27 -63.93 24.24
CA LYS A 6 60.67 -62.78 25.10
C LYS A 6 60.48 -61.37 24.49
N PRO A 7 60.35 -60.28 25.28
CA PRO A 7 59.84 -60.16 26.66
C PRO A 7 59.02 -58.85 26.94
N ALA A 8 58.63 -58.70 28.22
CA ALA A 8 58.66 -57.47 29.03
C ALA A 8 57.51 -56.43 29.00
N LYS A 9 56.62 -56.61 30.00
CA LYS A 9 56.05 -55.67 30.99
C LYS A 9 56.51 -54.19 30.99
N ALA A 10 55.53 -53.28 31.16
CA ALA A 10 55.52 -52.14 32.11
C ALA A 10 54.08 -51.55 32.13
N ARG A 11 53.28 -51.58 33.21
CA ARG A 11 53.30 -50.90 34.53
C ARG A 11 52.85 -49.42 34.50
N ALA A 12 51.65 -49.22 35.05
CA ALA A 12 51.18 -48.14 35.93
C ALA A 12 51.02 -46.67 35.45
N THR A 13 49.77 -46.20 35.68
CA THR A 13 49.31 -44.89 36.23
C THR A 13 49.60 -43.59 35.48
N LYS A 14 48.50 -42.85 35.19
CA LYS A 14 48.21 -41.53 35.79
C LYS A 14 46.78 -41.08 35.48
N ALA A 15 46.18 -40.43 36.48
CA ALA A 15 44.88 -39.77 36.45
C ALA A 15 44.80 -38.64 35.42
N THR A 16 43.61 -38.31 34.94
CA THR A 16 42.89 -37.04 35.22
C THR A 16 41.63 -36.93 34.36
N ALA A 17 40.55 -36.44 34.97
CA ALA A 17 39.30 -36.08 34.32
C ALA A 17 39.50 -34.97 33.27
N GLY A 18 38.81 -35.08 32.13
CA GLY A 18 38.76 -34.06 31.09
C GLY A 18 37.36 -33.98 30.48
N SER A 19 36.57 -33.03 30.94
CA SER A 19 35.31 -32.59 30.34
C SER A 19 35.55 -31.29 29.54
N ARG A 20 34.72 -31.08 28.51
CA ARG A 20 34.57 -29.89 27.63
C ARG A 20 35.45 -29.92 26.36
N ALA A 21 35.04 -29.41 25.20
CA ALA A 21 33.96 -28.46 24.88
C ALA A 21 33.45 -28.69 23.44
N ALA A 22 32.13 -28.61 23.26
CA ALA A 22 31.50 -28.49 21.95
C ALA A 22 31.74 -27.09 21.37
N LYS A 23 32.08 -27.04 20.08
CA LYS A 23 32.23 -25.80 19.30
C LYS A 23 30.87 -25.10 19.17
N GLY A 24 30.77 -23.89 19.68
CA GLY A 24 29.57 -23.06 19.58
C GLY A 24 29.38 -22.47 18.17
N PRO A 25 28.13 -22.22 17.73
CA PRO A 25 27.85 -21.52 16.49
C PRO A 25 28.03 -20.00 16.68
N THR A 26 28.66 -19.36 15.70
CA THR A 26 28.85 -17.90 15.64
C THR A 26 27.52 -17.18 15.46
N ALA A 27 27.13 -16.40 16.46
CA ALA A 27 25.94 -15.56 16.44
C ALA A 27 26.09 -14.39 15.45
N ALA A 28 25.46 -14.48 14.29
CA ALA A 28 25.19 -13.32 13.44
C ALA A 28 24.28 -12.36 14.20
N LYS A 29 24.80 -11.16 14.54
CA LYS A 29 24.01 -10.09 15.17
C LYS A 29 22.88 -9.66 14.23
N ARG A 30 21.69 -10.21 14.43
CA ARG A 30 20.45 -9.68 13.84
C ARG A 30 20.24 -8.28 14.44
N ALA A 31 20.39 -7.24 13.61
CA ALA A 31 20.01 -5.89 13.97
C ALA A 31 18.57 -5.91 14.51
N ARG A 32 18.38 -5.43 15.74
CA ARG A 32 17.06 -5.36 16.38
C ARG A 32 16.21 -4.41 15.56
N LYS A 33 15.26 -4.97 14.80
CA LYS A 33 14.25 -4.22 14.03
C LYS A 33 13.57 -3.25 14.98
N GLN A 34 13.73 -1.95 14.77
CA GLN A 34 13.09 -0.93 15.58
C GLN A 34 11.60 -1.03 15.35
N VAL A 35 10.86 -1.45 16.37
CA VAL A 35 9.40 -1.55 16.33
C VAL A 35 8.85 -0.17 16.69
N VAL A 36 8.14 0.46 15.76
CA VAL A 36 7.43 1.72 15.95
C VAL A 36 5.95 1.43 16.09
N VAL A 37 5.33 1.99 17.12
CA VAL A 37 3.89 1.89 17.34
C VAL A 37 3.22 3.01 16.53
N CYS A 38 2.30 2.65 15.62
CA CYS A 38 1.55 3.65 14.89
C CYS A 38 0.59 4.39 15.82
N PRO A 39 0.60 5.74 15.84
CA PRO A 39 -0.25 6.54 16.73
C PRO A 39 -1.75 6.39 16.44
N LEU A 40 -2.13 5.99 15.22
CA LEU A 40 -3.52 5.74 14.86
C LEU A 40 -3.97 4.30 15.08
N SER A 41 -3.08 3.31 14.86
CA SER A 41 -3.45 1.90 14.87
C SER A 41 -3.05 1.13 16.12
N GLY A 42 -2.12 1.67 16.94
CA GLY A 42 -1.61 1.00 18.13
C GLY A 42 -0.85 -0.31 17.84
N PHE A 43 -0.62 -0.64 16.57
CA PHE A 43 0.03 -1.88 16.16
C PHE A 43 1.53 -1.69 16.08
N GLU A 44 2.27 -2.69 16.56
CA GLU A 44 3.72 -2.79 16.43
C GLU A 44 4.12 -2.96 14.96
N ILE A 45 4.84 -1.99 14.41
CA ILE A 45 5.30 -1.99 13.02
C ILE A 45 6.82 -2.00 12.99
N THR A 46 7.41 -2.81 12.12
CA THR A 46 8.81 -2.60 11.74
C THR A 46 8.87 -1.71 10.48
N PRO A 47 9.13 -0.39 10.59
CA PRO A 47 9.58 0.37 9.44
C PRO A 47 10.91 -0.23 8.94
N GLY A 48 11.01 -0.49 7.64
CA GLY A 48 12.27 -0.97 7.05
C GLY A 48 12.31 -2.43 6.60
N GLY A 49 11.20 -2.98 6.08
CA GLY A 49 11.33 -4.09 5.14
C GLY A 49 11.69 -3.57 3.74
N ALA A 50 12.49 -4.30 2.96
CA ALA A 50 12.83 -3.98 1.57
C ALA A 50 11.61 -3.47 0.79
N GLY A 51 11.74 -2.32 0.11
CA GLY A 51 10.67 -1.71 -0.69
C GLY A 51 10.15 -2.65 -1.78
N LEU A 52 9.06 -2.24 -2.44
CA LEU A 52 8.55 -2.95 -3.62
C LEU A 52 9.68 -3.14 -4.65
N SER A 53 9.67 -4.26 -5.37
CA SER A 53 10.69 -4.48 -6.41
C SER A 53 10.60 -3.38 -7.48
N PRO A 54 11.72 -2.93 -8.07
CA PRO A 54 11.70 -1.91 -9.11
C PRO A 54 10.79 -2.28 -10.30
N LYS A 55 10.74 -3.56 -10.66
CA LYS A 55 9.85 -4.10 -11.69
C LYS A 55 8.37 -3.96 -11.31
N THR A 56 8.05 -4.21 -10.04
CA THR A 56 6.68 -4.04 -9.51
C THR A 56 6.27 -2.58 -9.53
N ILE A 57 7.16 -1.65 -9.15
CA ILE A 57 6.91 -0.21 -9.19
C ILE A 57 6.67 0.25 -10.63
N ALA A 58 7.46 -0.21 -11.60
CA ALA A 58 7.24 0.12 -13.01
C ALA A 58 5.87 -0.35 -13.52
N ARG A 59 5.47 -1.59 -13.18
CA ARG A 59 4.13 -2.11 -13.52
C ARG A 59 3.01 -1.30 -12.89
N LEU A 60 3.13 -0.96 -11.61
CA LEU A 60 2.11 -0.17 -10.89
C LEU A 60 2.07 1.28 -11.39
N ARG A 61 3.20 1.86 -11.79
CA ARG A 61 3.25 3.18 -12.45
C ARG A 61 2.49 3.20 -13.77
N GLY A 62 2.61 2.15 -14.59
CA GLY A 62 1.83 2.00 -15.81
C GLY A 62 0.34 2.03 -15.52
N LYS A 63 -0.12 1.19 -14.57
CA LYS A 63 -1.51 1.19 -14.11
C LYS A 63 -1.99 2.55 -13.62
N LEU A 64 -1.18 3.26 -12.81
CA LEU A 64 -1.54 4.60 -12.34
C LEU A 64 -1.79 5.59 -13.49
N LEU A 65 -1.00 5.55 -14.55
CA LEU A 65 -1.19 6.43 -15.70
C LEU A 65 -2.45 6.08 -16.50
N GLU A 66 -2.75 4.80 -16.65
CA GLU A 66 -3.98 4.32 -17.28
C GLU A 66 -5.22 4.77 -16.48
N GLU A 67 -5.18 4.59 -15.15
CA GLU A 67 -6.27 5.01 -14.25
C GLU A 67 -6.41 6.53 -14.22
N LYS A 68 -5.30 7.29 -14.24
CA LYS A 68 -5.34 8.75 -14.40
C LYS A 68 -6.10 9.15 -15.65
N ALA A 69 -5.72 8.58 -16.80
CA ALA A 69 -6.34 8.91 -18.07
C ALA A 69 -7.83 8.53 -18.07
N ARG A 70 -8.21 7.41 -17.44
CA ARG A 70 -9.60 7.00 -17.30
C ARG A 70 -10.42 8.02 -16.49
N HIS A 71 -9.94 8.42 -15.31
CA HIS A 71 -10.66 9.34 -14.45
C HIS A 71 -10.69 10.78 -14.98
N VAL A 72 -9.65 11.21 -15.72
CA VAL A 72 -9.67 12.50 -16.42
C VAL A 72 -10.79 12.53 -17.45
N ARG A 73 -10.86 11.51 -18.32
CA ARG A 73 -11.94 11.43 -19.33
C ARG A 73 -13.31 11.40 -18.68
N GLN A 74 -13.49 10.57 -17.66
CA GLN A 74 -14.75 10.50 -16.91
C GLN A 74 -15.14 11.87 -16.32
N ALA A 75 -14.19 12.61 -15.75
CA ALA A 75 -14.46 13.92 -15.19
C ALA A 75 -14.85 14.96 -16.26
N GLU A 76 -14.23 14.90 -17.44
CA GLU A 76 -14.52 15.76 -18.59
C GLU A 76 -15.88 15.44 -19.19
N GLU A 77 -16.21 14.16 -19.38
CA GLU A 77 -17.50 13.68 -19.89
C GLU A 77 -18.65 14.16 -18.98
N LEU A 78 -18.58 13.87 -17.68
CA LEU A 78 -19.61 14.29 -16.71
C LEU A 78 -19.76 15.82 -16.61
N LEU A 79 -18.67 16.56 -16.80
CA LEU A 79 -18.74 18.02 -16.83
C LEU A 79 -19.45 18.52 -18.09
N ALA A 80 -19.17 17.91 -19.25
CA ALA A 80 -19.80 18.28 -20.51
C ALA A 80 -21.30 17.98 -20.46
N GLU A 81 -21.71 16.82 -19.92
CA GLU A 81 -23.12 16.46 -19.70
C GLU A 81 -23.82 17.48 -18.79
N ALA A 82 -23.20 17.85 -17.66
CA ALA A 82 -23.74 18.86 -16.75
C ALA A 82 -23.85 20.26 -17.38
N GLU A 83 -23.00 20.59 -18.35
CA GLU A 83 -23.02 21.85 -19.08
C GLU A 83 -24.07 21.84 -20.20
N GLU A 84 -24.29 20.71 -20.86
CA GLU A 84 -25.37 20.50 -21.83
C GLU A 84 -26.74 20.68 -21.16
N LEU A 85 -26.98 20.00 -20.02
CA LEU A 85 -28.20 20.17 -19.23
C LEU A 85 -28.43 21.64 -18.80
N ALA A 86 -27.35 22.40 -18.56
CA ALA A 86 -27.46 23.82 -18.24
C ALA A 86 -27.90 24.65 -19.45
N ARG A 87 -27.39 24.33 -20.64
CA ARG A 87 -27.73 25.02 -21.90
C ARG A 87 -29.17 24.73 -22.33
N ASP A 88 -29.61 23.48 -22.21
CA ASP A 88 -30.98 23.07 -22.57
C ASP A 88 -32.02 23.82 -21.73
N ARG A 89 -31.72 24.03 -20.45
CA ARG A 89 -32.56 24.85 -19.56
C ARG A 89 -32.57 26.33 -19.98
N GLU A 90 -31.41 26.92 -20.27
CA GLU A 90 -31.33 28.33 -20.69
C GLU A 90 -32.07 28.60 -22.02
N GLN A 91 -32.17 27.60 -22.90
CA GLN A 91 -32.92 27.68 -24.16
C GLN A 91 -34.44 27.43 -24.01
N GLY A 92 -34.89 26.82 -22.90
CA GLY A 92 -36.29 26.46 -22.65
C GLY A 92 -37.12 27.48 -21.84
N ASP A 93 -36.48 28.48 -21.22
CA ASP A 93 -37.11 29.38 -20.23
C ASP A 93 -38.03 30.49 -20.81
N THR A 94 -38.40 30.45 -22.10
CA THR A 94 -39.46 31.33 -22.63
C THR A 94 -40.84 30.67 -22.75
N GLN A 95 -40.98 29.37 -22.47
CA GLN A 95 -42.24 28.68 -22.71
C GLN A 95 -42.41 27.38 -21.91
N PHE A 96 -42.35 27.42 -20.58
CA PHE A 96 -42.78 26.29 -19.77
C PHE A 96 -43.60 26.74 -18.56
N ASP A 97 -44.79 26.17 -18.47
CA ASP A 97 -45.74 26.34 -17.39
C ASP A 97 -45.13 25.75 -16.11
N GLU A 98 -45.10 26.52 -15.02
CA GLU A 98 -44.48 26.14 -13.73
C GLU A 98 -45.08 24.85 -13.10
N GLU A 99 -46.14 24.28 -13.70
CA GLU A 99 -46.88 23.10 -13.21
C GLU A 99 -46.22 21.74 -13.48
N SER A 100 -45.29 21.61 -14.44
CA SER A 100 -44.90 20.27 -14.92
C SER A 100 -43.73 19.58 -14.18
N GLY A 101 -43.05 20.24 -13.24
CA GLY A 101 -42.03 19.60 -12.37
C GLY A 101 -40.76 19.06 -13.05
N GLU A 102 -40.63 19.14 -14.38
CA GLU A 102 -39.49 18.63 -15.15
C GLU A 102 -38.21 19.48 -14.95
N GLY A 103 -38.35 20.75 -14.58
CA GLY A 103 -37.20 21.62 -14.26
C GLY A 103 -36.42 21.17 -13.01
N ASP A 104 -37.11 20.56 -12.05
CA ASP A 104 -36.49 20.06 -10.82
C ASP A 104 -35.67 18.78 -11.08
N THR A 105 -36.13 17.91 -11.98
CA THR A 105 -35.40 16.69 -12.33
C THR A 105 -34.09 16.99 -13.05
N VAL A 106 -34.11 17.93 -14.01
CA VAL A 106 -32.91 18.36 -14.74
C VAL A 106 -31.86 18.97 -13.81
N ASN A 107 -32.30 19.75 -12.81
CA ASN A 107 -31.38 20.31 -11.81
C ASN A 107 -30.71 19.22 -10.97
N VAL A 108 -31.49 18.23 -10.50
CA VAL A 108 -30.95 17.11 -9.71
C VAL A 108 -29.95 16.28 -10.52
N GLU A 109 -30.23 16.03 -11.80
CA GLU A 109 -29.32 15.32 -12.71
C GLU A 109 -28.01 16.10 -12.91
N ARG A 110 -28.11 17.39 -13.18
CA ARG A 110 -26.94 18.27 -13.31
C ARG A 110 -26.10 18.30 -12.04
N GLU A 111 -26.71 18.45 -10.87
CA GLU A 111 -26.00 18.44 -9.59
C GLU A 111 -25.30 17.11 -9.33
N ARG A 112 -25.96 16.00 -9.67
CA ARG A 112 -25.37 14.66 -9.59
C ARG A 112 -24.12 14.55 -10.48
N ASP A 113 -24.18 15.01 -11.71
CA ASP A 113 -23.05 14.89 -12.66
C ASP A 113 -21.87 15.77 -12.24
N LEU A 114 -22.15 16.97 -11.71
CA LEU A 114 -21.12 17.82 -11.09
C LEU A 114 -20.46 17.13 -9.88
N MET A 115 -21.24 16.49 -9.01
CA MET A 115 -20.70 15.74 -7.86
C MET A 115 -19.84 14.55 -8.31
N LEU A 116 -20.28 13.81 -9.33
CA LEU A 116 -19.53 12.69 -9.88
C LEU A 116 -18.23 13.16 -10.57
N SER A 117 -18.27 14.27 -11.32
CA SER A 117 -17.07 14.87 -11.93
C SER A 117 -16.07 15.31 -10.86
N ALA A 118 -16.55 15.96 -9.80
CA ALA A 118 -15.70 16.37 -8.68
C ALA A 118 -15.04 15.17 -7.99
N SER A 119 -15.78 14.09 -7.76
CA SER A 119 -15.26 12.83 -7.21
C SER A 119 -14.18 12.22 -8.13
N ALA A 120 -14.41 12.17 -9.44
CA ALA A 120 -13.43 11.67 -10.40
C ALA A 120 -12.13 12.51 -10.38
N ARG A 121 -12.23 13.84 -10.26
CA ARG A 121 -11.08 14.74 -10.10
C ARG A 121 -10.30 14.47 -8.81
N GLN A 122 -10.98 14.19 -7.70
CA GLN A 122 -10.31 13.81 -6.45
C GLN A 122 -9.46 12.55 -6.61
N VAL A 123 -9.95 11.55 -7.35
CA VAL A 123 -9.17 10.34 -7.66
C VAL A 123 -7.95 10.67 -8.53
N VAL A 124 -8.08 11.58 -9.50
CA VAL A 124 -6.94 12.06 -10.30
C VAL A 124 -5.85 12.67 -9.41
N GLU A 125 -6.24 13.48 -8.41
CA GLU A 125 -5.28 14.03 -7.45
C GLU A 125 -4.62 12.95 -6.59
N GLU A 126 -5.35 11.93 -6.14
CA GLU A 126 -4.79 10.78 -5.42
C GLU A 126 -3.76 10.03 -6.26
N VAL A 127 -4.05 9.84 -7.55
CA VAL A 127 -3.14 9.22 -8.52
C VAL A 127 -1.88 10.08 -8.70
N ASP A 128 -2.01 11.39 -8.80
CA ASP A 128 -0.86 12.30 -8.92
C ASP A 128 0.02 12.28 -7.66
N ARG A 129 -0.59 12.24 -6.48
CA ARG A 129 0.14 12.01 -5.21
C ARG A 129 0.83 10.64 -5.19
N ALA A 130 0.23 9.60 -5.75
CA ALA A 130 0.88 8.29 -5.89
C ALA A 130 2.10 8.34 -6.82
N LEU A 131 1.98 9.00 -7.98
CA LEU A 131 3.08 9.17 -8.93
C LEU A 131 4.24 9.99 -8.33
N ASP A 132 3.93 11.03 -7.55
CA ASP A 132 4.94 11.81 -6.83
C ASP A 132 5.67 10.97 -5.76
N ARG A 133 4.94 10.14 -5.00
CA ARG A 133 5.54 9.19 -4.05
C ARG A 133 6.45 8.16 -4.72
N ILE A 134 6.14 7.76 -5.95
CA ILE A 134 7.04 6.90 -6.74
C ILE A 134 8.35 7.63 -7.05
N LYS A 135 8.29 8.91 -7.45
CA LYS A 135 9.50 9.73 -7.71
C LYS A 135 10.34 9.90 -6.44
N LYS A 136 9.68 10.10 -5.29
CA LYS A 136 10.33 10.25 -3.97
C LYS A 136 10.81 8.93 -3.36
N GLY A 137 10.46 7.78 -3.94
CA GLY A 137 10.80 6.46 -3.40
C GLY A 137 10.03 6.06 -2.14
N THR A 138 8.95 6.78 -1.79
CA THR A 138 8.11 6.50 -0.60
C THR A 138 6.84 5.72 -0.95
N TYR A 139 6.67 5.33 -2.21
CA TYR A 139 5.52 4.55 -2.65
C TYR A 139 5.44 3.17 -1.99
N GLY A 140 4.23 2.75 -1.64
CA GLY A 140 3.97 1.50 -0.93
C GLY A 140 4.05 1.60 0.60
N PHE A 141 4.24 2.80 1.14
CA PHE A 141 4.13 3.08 2.57
C PHE A 141 2.88 3.92 2.87
N CYS A 142 2.21 3.59 3.97
CA CYS A 142 1.04 4.27 4.48
C CYS A 142 1.44 5.65 5.02
N VAL A 143 0.75 6.70 4.58
CA VAL A 143 1.04 8.10 4.98
C VAL A 143 0.94 8.31 6.50
N PRO A 144 -0.18 7.95 7.18
CA PRO A 144 -0.31 8.22 8.61
C PRO A 144 0.50 7.28 9.52
N ALA A 145 0.79 6.07 9.07
CA ALA A 145 1.34 5.01 9.91
C ALA A 145 2.78 4.61 9.56
N GLY A 146 3.30 5.03 8.40
CA GLY A 146 4.63 4.66 7.91
C GLY A 146 4.82 3.16 7.60
N ARG A 147 3.77 2.34 7.72
CA ARG A 147 3.80 0.89 7.47
C ARG A 147 3.63 0.54 6.00
N LYS A 148 4.11 -0.64 5.62
CA LYS A 148 3.90 -1.15 4.26
C LYS A 148 2.41 -1.35 3.95
N ILE A 149 2.02 -0.94 2.76
CA ILE A 149 0.74 -1.27 2.14
C ILE A 149 0.89 -2.65 1.50
N ALA A 150 -0.10 -3.53 1.71
CA ALA A 150 -0.09 -4.86 1.10
C ALA A 150 -0.06 -4.76 -0.43
N LEU A 151 0.70 -5.63 -1.09
CA LEU A 151 0.82 -5.62 -2.55
C LEU A 151 -0.55 -5.82 -3.21
N GLU A 152 -1.36 -6.75 -2.69
CA GLU A 152 -2.72 -7.04 -3.17
C GLU A 152 -3.59 -5.78 -3.19
N ARG A 153 -3.45 -4.91 -2.18
CA ARG A 153 -4.16 -3.63 -2.12
C ARG A 153 -3.68 -2.66 -3.19
N LEU A 154 -2.38 -2.57 -3.44
CA LEU A 154 -1.82 -1.72 -4.50
C LEU A 154 -2.11 -2.27 -5.90
N GLU A 155 -2.33 -3.58 -6.03
CA GLU A 155 -2.74 -4.20 -7.29
C GLU A 155 -4.21 -3.93 -7.61
N ALA A 156 -5.07 -3.86 -6.59
CA ALA A 156 -6.48 -3.52 -6.70
C ALA A 156 -6.73 -2.01 -6.81
N ILE A 157 -6.09 -1.21 -5.94
CA ILE A 157 -6.23 0.24 -5.85
C ILE A 157 -4.82 0.86 -5.82
N PRO A 158 -4.23 1.16 -6.99
CA PRO A 158 -2.84 1.59 -7.06
C PRO A 158 -2.58 2.98 -6.48
N TRP A 159 -3.58 3.84 -6.38
CA TRP A 159 -3.43 5.19 -5.79
C TRP A 159 -3.53 5.20 -4.25
N ALA A 160 -3.85 4.07 -3.61
CA ALA A 160 -4.11 4.01 -2.17
C ALA A 160 -2.98 4.63 -1.32
N GLU A 161 -3.34 5.58 -0.45
CA GLU A 161 -2.38 6.25 0.46
C GLU A 161 -2.29 5.61 1.84
N GLU A 162 -3.32 4.86 2.19
CA GLU A 162 -3.50 4.29 3.51
C GLU A 162 -3.55 2.76 3.44
N CYS A 163 -3.04 2.13 4.50
CA CYS A 163 -3.25 0.69 4.73
C CYS A 163 -4.68 0.41 5.21
N VAL A 164 -5.10 -0.86 5.11
CA VAL A 164 -6.46 -1.31 5.45
C VAL A 164 -6.88 -0.88 6.86
N ASP A 165 -6.02 -1.04 7.87
CA ASP A 165 -6.39 -0.67 9.25
C ASP A 165 -6.51 0.84 9.45
N CYS A 166 -5.70 1.65 8.77
CA CYS A 166 -5.84 3.11 8.82
C CYS A 166 -7.12 3.55 8.13
N LYS A 167 -7.42 2.97 6.96
CA LYS A 167 -8.66 3.25 6.22
C LYS A 167 -9.89 2.87 7.06
N ALA A 168 -9.91 1.67 7.63
CA ALA A 168 -11.01 1.21 8.49
C ALA A 168 -11.20 2.08 9.75
N ARG A 169 -10.12 2.68 10.28
CA ARG A 169 -10.21 3.62 11.41
C ARG A 169 -10.70 5.00 11.00
N ALA A 170 -10.29 5.49 9.83
CA ALA A 170 -10.78 6.73 9.25
C ALA A 170 -12.29 6.64 8.98
N GLU A 171 -12.75 5.50 8.44
CA GLU A 171 -14.18 5.25 8.18
C GLU A 171 -15.00 5.15 9.46
N ARG A 172 -14.47 4.58 10.54
CA ARG A 172 -15.15 4.58 11.85
C ARG A 172 -15.25 5.96 12.51
N ARG A 173 -14.48 6.95 12.05
CA ARG A 173 -14.45 8.31 12.61
C ARG A 173 -15.24 9.32 11.76
N ARG A 174 -15.63 8.93 10.55
CA ARG A 174 -16.44 9.73 9.63
C ARG A 174 -17.92 9.46 9.91
#